data_AF-A0A447V1N9-F1
#
_entry.id   AF-A0A447V1N9-F1
#
_cell.length_a   1.000
_cell.length_b   1.000
_cell.length_c   1.000
_cell.angle_alpha   90.00
_cell.angle_beta   90.00
_cell.angle_gamma   90.00
#
_symmetry.space_group_name_H-M   'P 1'
#
loop_
_entity.id
_entity.type
_entity.pdbx_description
1 polymer ?
#
loop_
_entity_poly.entity_id
_entity_poly.type
_entity_poly.pdbx_seq_one_letter_code
_entity_poly.pdbx_strand_id
1 'polypeptide(L)'
;MNTYHLKLPWPPSNNRYWRHSRGRHFISDWGKRYRKEVIEIIQAAKLDINITPRIRITIHAAPPDNRKRDLDNLPKAVFDALTSAGFWLDDGQIDDMRIKRCQRHKGGMLWLVMHEIDGELPVITELMESAA
;
A
#
# COMPACT_ATOMS: atom_id res chain seq x y z
N MET A 1 19.53 -5.93 -4.05
CA MET A 1 18.17 -5.37 -3.84
C MET A 1 17.16 -6.30 -4.47
N ASN A 2 16.24 -6.82 -3.66
CA ASN A 2 15.17 -7.67 -4.15
C ASN A 2 14.04 -6.84 -4.77
N THR A 3 13.24 -7.50 -5.60
CA THR A 3 12.01 -6.94 -6.16
C THR A 3 10.86 -7.88 -5.81
N TYR A 4 9.74 -7.30 -5.38
CA TYR A 4 8.55 -8.01 -4.98
C TYR A 4 7.36 -7.57 -5.82
N HIS A 5 6.52 -8.55 -6.15
CA HIS A 5 5.32 -8.36 -6.96
C HIS A 5 4.12 -8.92 -6.21
N LEU A 6 3.16 -8.06 -5.83
CA LEU A 6 1.97 -8.48 -5.10
C LEU A 6 0.71 -8.12 -5.87
N LYS A 7 -0.17 -9.09 -6.00
CA LYS A 7 -1.56 -8.88 -6.43
C LYS A 7 -2.44 -8.83 -5.19
N LEU A 8 -3.06 -7.68 -4.95
CA LEU A 8 -3.98 -7.47 -3.83
C LEU A 8 -5.40 -7.17 -4.32
N PRO A 9 -6.44 -7.53 -3.54
CA PRO A 9 -7.81 -7.11 -3.81
C PRO A 9 -7.97 -5.59 -3.70
N TRP A 10 -9.06 -5.05 -4.24
CA TRP A 10 -9.37 -3.64 -4.06
C TRP A 10 -9.85 -3.37 -2.62
N PRO A 11 -9.25 -2.42 -1.89
CA PRO A 11 -9.60 -2.17 -0.49
C PRO A 11 -11.00 -1.55 -0.33
N PRO A 12 -11.63 -1.70 0.85
CA PRO A 12 -12.78 -0.87 1.19
C PRO A 12 -12.33 0.60 1.26
N SER A 13 -13.28 1.53 1.06
CA SER A 13 -12.95 2.96 1.20
C SER A 13 -12.43 3.28 2.59
N ASN A 14 -11.61 4.33 2.73
CA ASN A 14 -11.06 4.74 4.03
C ASN A 14 -12.13 4.89 5.12
N ASN A 15 -13.25 5.54 4.80
CA ASN A 15 -14.37 5.69 5.72
C ASN A 15 -15.00 4.35 6.10
N ARG A 16 -14.94 3.34 5.24
CA ARG A 16 -15.44 2.00 5.54
C ARG A 16 -14.40 1.16 6.29
N TYR A 17 -13.11 1.37 6.04
CA TYR A 17 -11.99 0.71 6.71
C TYR A 17 -11.89 1.14 8.17
N TRP A 18 -11.86 2.44 8.41
CA TRP A 18 -11.69 3.05 9.73
C TRP A 18 -13.03 3.58 10.26
N ARG A 19 -13.27 3.41 11.54
CA ARG A 19 -14.40 4.01 12.25
C ARG A 19 -13.91 4.85 13.41
N HIS A 20 -14.77 5.75 13.85
CA HIS A 20 -14.54 6.58 15.02
C HIS A 20 -15.73 6.44 15.95
N SER A 21 -15.47 6.15 17.22
CA SER A 21 -16.50 6.11 18.26
C SER A 21 -15.87 6.48 19.60
N ARG A 22 -16.58 7.31 20.38
CA ARG A 22 -16.15 7.74 21.72
C ARG A 22 -14.71 8.28 21.76
N GLY A 23 -14.31 9.07 20.78
CA GLY A 23 -12.97 9.67 20.70
C GLY A 23 -11.85 8.72 20.28
N ARG A 24 -12.17 7.50 19.81
CA ARG A 24 -11.17 6.50 19.40
C ARG A 24 -11.36 6.07 17.96
N HIS A 25 -10.26 6.00 17.22
CA HIS A 25 -10.20 5.37 15.90
C HIS A 25 -9.98 3.87 16.03
N PHE A 26 -10.71 3.08 15.25
CA PHE A 26 -10.57 1.63 15.21
C PHE A 26 -10.87 1.07 13.83
N ILE A 27 -10.36 -0.13 13.56
CA ILE A 27 -10.59 -0.85 12.30
C ILE A 27 -11.98 -1.48 12.33
N SER A 28 -12.76 -1.23 11.29
CA SER A 28 -14.08 -1.83 11.13
C SER A 28 -13.99 -3.32 10.79
N ASP A 29 -15.12 -4.02 10.82
CA ASP A 29 -15.17 -5.41 10.34
C ASP A 29 -14.82 -5.53 8.85
N TRP A 30 -15.05 -4.49 8.05
CA TRP A 30 -14.61 -4.46 6.65
C TRP A 30 -13.09 -4.33 6.54
N GLY A 31 -12.47 -3.48 7.37
CA GLY A 31 -11.02 -3.37 7.42
C GLY A 31 -10.36 -4.67 7.90
N LYS A 32 -10.91 -5.31 8.96
CA LYS A 32 -10.44 -6.61 9.46
C LYS A 32 -10.53 -7.71 8.40
N ARG A 33 -11.61 -7.75 7.62
CA ARG A 33 -11.77 -8.71 6.51
C ARG A 33 -10.72 -8.50 5.43
N TYR A 34 -10.52 -7.25 4.99
CA TYR A 34 -9.50 -6.93 3.99
C TYR A 34 -8.10 -7.30 4.49
N ARG A 35 -7.78 -6.93 5.74
CA ARG A 35 -6.51 -7.29 6.38
C ARG A 35 -6.29 -8.81 6.40
N LYS A 36 -7.32 -9.58 6.78
CA LYS A 36 -7.25 -11.05 6.77
C LYS A 36 -6.95 -11.58 5.36
N GLU A 37 -7.63 -11.09 4.34
CA GLU A 37 -7.40 -11.50 2.94
C GLU A 37 -5.96 -11.19 2.48
N VAL A 38 -5.43 -10.02 2.84
CA VAL A 38 -4.03 -9.66 2.54
C VAL A 38 -3.05 -10.56 3.30
N ILE A 39 -3.29 -10.86 4.58
CA ILE A 39 -2.46 -11.80 5.37
C ILE A 39 -2.40 -13.17 4.67
N GLU A 40 -3.54 -13.70 4.26
CA GLU A 40 -3.62 -15.00 3.58
C GLU A 40 -2.83 -15.00 2.26
N ILE A 41 -2.90 -13.90 1.48
CA ILE A 41 -2.12 -13.73 0.24
C ILE A 41 -0.61 -13.71 0.53
N ILE A 42 -0.18 -12.95 1.54
CA ILE A 42 1.23 -12.82 1.91
C ILE A 42 1.80 -14.16 2.41
N GLN A 43 1.07 -14.85 3.27
CA GLN A 43 1.46 -16.17 3.79
C GLN A 43 1.52 -17.23 2.68
N ALA A 44 0.55 -17.24 1.76
CA ALA A 44 0.57 -18.15 0.61
C ALA A 44 1.77 -17.90 -0.31
N ALA A 45 2.21 -16.64 -0.41
CA ALA A 45 3.41 -16.27 -1.15
C ALA A 45 4.72 -16.48 -0.36
N LYS A 46 4.65 -16.86 0.93
CA LYS A 46 5.78 -16.95 1.87
C LYS A 46 6.54 -15.63 1.98
N LEU A 47 5.80 -14.53 2.01
CA LEU A 47 6.33 -13.16 2.08
C LEU A 47 6.08 -12.51 3.44
N ASP A 48 5.69 -13.27 4.46
CA ASP A 48 5.64 -12.88 5.87
C ASP A 48 7.06 -12.82 6.49
N ILE A 49 7.97 -12.14 5.80
CA ILE A 49 9.42 -12.19 6.00
C ILE A 49 9.99 -10.98 6.77
N ASN A 50 9.14 -10.01 7.13
CA ASN A 50 9.50 -8.81 7.90
C ASN A 50 10.74 -8.09 7.34
N ILE A 51 10.71 -7.74 6.05
CA ILE A 51 11.84 -7.04 5.42
C ILE A 51 12.16 -5.74 6.16
N THR A 52 13.45 -5.45 6.29
CA THR A 52 13.99 -4.25 6.98
C THR A 52 14.56 -3.15 6.07
N PRO A 53 14.95 -3.39 4.80
CA PRO A 53 15.43 -2.32 3.91
C PRO A 53 14.42 -1.21 3.64
N ARG A 54 14.90 -0.08 3.12
CA ARG A 54 14.05 0.99 2.57
C ARG A 54 13.40 0.55 1.26
N ILE A 55 12.22 1.08 0.98
CA ILE A 55 11.36 0.60 -0.13
C ILE A 55 10.97 1.73 -1.07
N ARG A 56 11.07 1.44 -2.37
CA ARG A 56 10.30 2.13 -3.43
C ARG A 56 9.11 1.26 -3.81
N ILE A 57 7.91 1.83 -3.84
CA ILE A 57 6.67 1.12 -4.23
C ILE A 57 5.93 1.84 -5.35
N THR A 58 5.47 1.08 -6.34
CA THR A 58 4.47 1.54 -7.31
C THR A 58 3.19 0.73 -7.16
N ILE A 59 2.07 1.41 -6.91
CA ILE A 59 0.73 0.83 -6.84
C ILE A 59 0.01 1.08 -8.17
N HIS A 60 -0.20 0.03 -8.95
CA HIS A 60 -1.04 0.05 -10.14
C HIS A 60 -2.48 -0.27 -9.75
N ALA A 61 -3.37 0.71 -9.86
CA ALA A 61 -4.72 0.65 -9.33
C ALA A 61 -5.76 0.49 -10.45
N ALA A 62 -6.31 -0.72 -10.59
CA ALA A 62 -7.40 -1.02 -11.51
C ALA A 62 -8.74 -1.00 -10.76
N PRO A 63 -9.56 0.06 -10.87
CA PRO A 63 -10.75 0.24 -10.04
C PRO A 63 -11.86 -0.78 -10.38
N PRO A 64 -12.74 -1.11 -9.41
CA PRO A 64 -13.85 -2.06 -9.59
C PRO A 64 -14.96 -1.53 -10.49
N ASP A 65 -15.10 -0.22 -10.55
CA ASP A 65 -16.17 0.52 -11.21
C ASP A 65 -15.64 1.84 -11.78
N ASN A 66 -16.47 2.56 -12.55
CA ASN A 66 -16.14 3.86 -13.12
C ASN A 66 -16.38 5.03 -12.14
N ARG A 67 -16.60 4.76 -10.84
CA ARG A 67 -16.84 5.85 -9.88
C ARG A 67 -15.56 6.67 -9.71
N LYS A 68 -15.71 7.98 -9.54
CA LYS A 68 -14.59 8.86 -9.17
C LYS A 68 -14.07 8.44 -7.80
N ARG A 69 -12.75 8.21 -7.72
CA ARG A 69 -12.05 7.76 -6.51
C ARG A 69 -10.68 8.42 -6.46
N ASP A 70 -10.34 8.91 -5.28
CA ASP A 70 -9.02 9.47 -5.02
C ASP A 70 -8.04 8.32 -4.77
N LEU A 71 -6.88 8.39 -5.41
CA LEU A 71 -5.86 7.33 -5.39
C LEU A 71 -5.09 7.29 -4.06
N ASP A 72 -4.92 8.46 -3.45
CA ASP A 72 -4.29 8.68 -2.15
C ASP A 72 -4.96 7.91 -0.99
N ASN A 73 -6.23 7.54 -1.14
CA ASN A 73 -6.93 6.71 -0.17
C ASN A 73 -6.46 5.24 -0.17
N LEU A 74 -5.91 4.75 -1.28
CA LEU A 74 -5.52 3.33 -1.42
C LEU A 74 -4.35 2.94 -0.51
N PRO A 75 -3.22 3.69 -0.48
CA PRO A 75 -2.07 3.37 0.37
C PRO A 75 -2.43 3.08 1.82
N LYS A 76 -3.28 3.92 2.45
CA LYS A 76 -3.58 3.79 3.88
C LYS A 76 -4.08 2.39 4.28
N ALA A 77 -5.02 1.84 3.51
CA ALA A 77 -5.57 0.51 3.78
C ALA A 77 -4.59 -0.61 3.37
N VAL A 78 -3.86 -0.42 2.27
CA VAL A 78 -2.88 -1.39 1.77
C VAL A 78 -1.71 -1.55 2.73
N PHE A 79 -1.16 -0.44 3.21
CA PHE A 79 0.02 -0.41 4.06
C PHE A 79 -0.27 -0.98 5.44
N ASP A 80 -1.38 -0.57 6.06
CA ASP A 80 -1.87 -1.15 7.30
C ASP A 80 -2.04 -2.68 7.21
N ALA A 81 -2.52 -3.18 6.08
CA ALA A 81 -2.69 -4.60 5.84
C ALA A 81 -1.35 -5.33 5.61
N LEU A 82 -0.39 -4.74 4.88
CA LEU A 82 0.95 -5.30 4.65
C LEU A 82 1.78 -5.34 5.93
N THR A 83 1.73 -4.29 6.76
CA THR A 83 2.35 -4.28 8.10
C THR A 83 1.75 -5.38 8.96
N SER A 84 0.42 -5.50 8.98
CA SER A 84 -0.26 -6.55 9.74
C SER A 84 0.02 -7.97 9.23
N ALA A 85 0.39 -8.10 7.96
CA ALA A 85 0.76 -9.36 7.33
C ALA A 85 2.23 -9.75 7.55
N GLY A 86 3.03 -8.90 8.19
CA GLY A 86 4.44 -9.15 8.42
C GLY A 86 5.28 -9.12 7.14
N PHE A 87 4.84 -8.40 6.11
CA PHE A 87 5.64 -8.26 4.89
C PHE A 87 6.90 -7.43 5.16
N TRP A 88 6.71 -6.26 5.78
CA TRP A 88 7.74 -5.35 6.29
C TRP A 88 7.49 -5.08 7.78
N LEU A 89 8.41 -4.39 8.45
CA LEU A 89 8.23 -4.00 9.85
C LEU A 89 7.24 -2.85 10.00
N ASP A 90 7.34 -1.83 9.14
CA ASP A 90 6.52 -0.63 9.20
C ASP A 90 6.44 0.06 7.83
N ASP A 91 5.33 0.73 7.52
CA ASP A 91 5.16 1.45 6.25
C ASP A 91 6.01 2.72 6.17
N GLY A 92 6.54 3.18 7.30
CA GLY A 92 7.60 4.17 7.39
C GLY A 92 8.89 3.75 6.70
N GLN A 93 9.03 2.50 6.23
CA GLN A 93 10.13 2.04 5.36
C GLN A 93 10.06 2.58 3.91
N ILE A 94 8.94 3.17 3.50
CA ILE A 94 8.73 3.64 2.13
C ILE A 94 9.30 5.06 1.95
N ASP A 95 10.25 5.22 1.02
CA ASP A 95 10.82 6.53 0.66
C ASP A 95 10.31 7.08 -0.67
N ASP A 96 9.92 6.21 -1.61
CA ASP A 96 9.38 6.60 -2.92
C ASP A 96 8.10 5.80 -3.18
N MET A 97 6.96 6.50 -3.19
CA MET A 97 5.67 5.92 -3.49
C MET A 97 5.11 6.55 -4.77
N ARG A 98 4.67 5.68 -5.68
CA ARG A 98 3.93 6.08 -6.88
C ARG A 98 2.59 5.36 -6.93
N ILE A 99 1.57 6.05 -7.42
CA ILE A 99 0.26 5.46 -7.66
C ILE A 99 -0.15 5.75 -9.09
N LYS A 100 -0.48 4.70 -9.85
CA LYS A 100 -0.86 4.80 -11.26
C LYS A 100 -2.28 4.27 -11.42
N ARG A 101 -3.17 5.09 -11.99
CA ARG A 101 -4.51 4.63 -12.37
C ARG A 101 -4.42 3.72 -13.58
N CYS A 102 -5.09 2.57 -13.51
CA CYS A 102 -5.27 1.64 -14.62
C CYS A 102 -6.73 1.63 -15.09
N GLN A 103 -6.97 0.94 -16.21
CA GLN A 103 -8.34 0.69 -16.68
C GLN A 103 -9.14 -0.11 -15.65
N ARG A 104 -10.48 0.03 -15.68
CA ARG A 104 -11.39 -0.69 -14.80
C ARG A 104 -11.21 -2.20 -14.94
N HIS A 105 -11.15 -2.90 -13.81
CA HIS A 105 -11.19 -4.36 -13.74
C HIS A 105 -12.39 -4.81 -12.90
N LYS A 106 -13.16 -5.81 -13.34
CA LYS A 106 -14.33 -6.29 -12.58
C LYS A 106 -13.88 -6.78 -11.19
N GLY A 107 -14.49 -6.25 -10.13
CA GLY A 107 -14.11 -6.54 -8.74
C GLY A 107 -12.93 -5.72 -8.21
N GLY A 108 -12.21 -5.01 -9.08
CA GLY A 108 -11.06 -4.19 -8.75
C GLY A 108 -9.82 -5.01 -8.41
N MET A 109 -8.65 -4.42 -8.58
CA MET A 109 -7.37 -5.07 -8.32
C MET A 109 -6.27 -4.04 -8.11
N LEU A 110 -5.34 -4.35 -7.21
CA LEU A 110 -4.09 -3.63 -7.08
C LEU A 110 -2.93 -4.55 -7.50
N TRP A 111 -2.02 -4.01 -8.31
CA TRP A 111 -0.74 -4.65 -8.61
C TRP A 111 0.38 -3.78 -8.05
N LEU A 112 1.09 -4.32 -7.07
CA LEU A 112 2.16 -3.62 -6.36
C LEU A 112 3.48 -4.13 -6.91
N VAL A 113 4.35 -3.19 -7.26
CA VAL A 113 5.75 -3.47 -7.59
C VAL A 113 6.60 -2.75 -6.56
N MET A 114 7.41 -3.50 -5.81
CA MET A 114 8.23 -2.98 -4.72
C MET A 114 9.69 -3.35 -4.96
N HIS A 115 10.58 -2.40 -4.70
CA HIS A 115 12.02 -2.58 -4.79
C HIS A 115 12.66 -2.16 -3.47
N GLU A 116 13.59 -2.96 -2.98
CA GLU A 116 14.53 -2.51 -1.95
C GLU A 116 15.44 -1.42 -2.54
N ILE A 117 15.79 -0.42 -1.74
CA ILE A 117 16.69 0.68 -2.12
C ILE A 117 17.73 0.97 -1.01
N ASP A 118 18.81 1.66 -1.34
CA ASP A 118 19.95 1.91 -0.43
C ASP A 118 19.69 2.96 0.66
N GLY A 119 18.49 3.53 0.71
CA GLY A 119 18.05 4.43 1.78
C GLY A 119 18.71 5.81 1.82
N GLU A 120 19.56 6.14 0.84
CA GLU A 120 20.03 7.50 0.62
C GLU A 120 18.85 8.39 0.19
N LEU A 121 18.55 9.38 1.02
CA LEU A 121 17.49 10.35 0.76
C LEU A 121 18.06 11.57 0.01
N PRO A 122 17.33 12.09 -0.98
CA PRO A 122 17.79 13.27 -1.71
C PRO A 122 17.74 14.52 -0.81
N VAL A 123 18.74 15.39 -0.96
CA VAL A 123 18.76 16.70 -0.30
C VAL A 123 17.82 17.64 -1.05
N ILE A 124 16.84 18.20 -0.35
CA ILE A 124 15.78 18.99 -0.97
C ILE A 124 16.30 20.24 -1.70
N THR A 125 17.38 20.86 -1.19
CA THR A 125 17.99 22.05 -1.80
C THR A 125 18.64 21.73 -3.15
N GLU A 126 19.35 20.60 -3.25
CA GLU A 126 19.99 20.16 -4.49
C GLU A 126 18.96 19.79 -5.58
N LEU A 127 17.85 19.18 -5.16
CA LEU A 127 16.72 18.90 -6.07
C LEU A 127 16.07 20.18 -6.60
N MET A 128 15.94 21.20 -5.77
CA MET A 128 15.36 22.48 -6.17
C MET A 128 16.26 23.23 -7.16
N GLU A 129 17.58 23.20 -6.93
CA GLU A 129 18.57 23.86 -7.79
C GLU A 129 18.69 23.17 -9.16
N SER A 130 18.61 21.84 -9.21
CA SER A 130 18.67 21.07 -10.47
C SER A 130 17.40 21.13 -11.32
N ALA A 131 16.30 21.64 -10.76
CA ALA A 131 15.02 21.81 -11.46
C ALA A 131 14.82 23.20 -12.08
N ALA A 132 15.73 24.15 -11.79
CA ALA A 132 15.75 25.51 -12.33
C ALA A 132 16.54 25.59 -13.65
#